data_AF-A0A847NF71-F1
#
_entry.id   AF-A0A847NF71-F1
#
_cell.length_a   1.000
_cell.length_b   1.000
_cell.length_c   1.000
_cell.angle_alpha   90.00
_cell.angle_beta   90.00
_cell.angle_gamma   90.00
#
_symmetry.space_group_name_H-M   'P 1'
#
loop_
_entity.id
_entity.type
_entity.pdbx_description
1 polymer ?
#
loop_
_entity_poly.entity_id
_entity_poly.type
_entity_poly.pdbx_seq_one_letter_code
_entity_poly.pdbx_strand_id
1 'polypeptide(L)'
;MADVMRDIRETLRKKINSGEYESIDSDEEYFYAVGQLLRYYISLNKTTKKNHSLLNPFLNLKSNKILKDRLALFFKKYNYTIPEKSLRFNNIYKLIISYQPQTEINQDYIIAGYISNSLIYEKKEDK
;
A
#
# COMPACT_ATOMS: atom_id res chain seq x y z
N MET A 1 -13.68 7.27 13.94
CA MET A 1 -12.34 7.04 13.36
C MET A 1 -11.94 5.57 13.38
N ALA A 2 -12.13 4.83 14.48
CA ALA A 2 -11.83 3.39 14.54
C ALA A 2 -12.65 2.57 13.52
N ASP A 3 -13.94 2.87 13.39
CA ASP A 3 -14.83 2.14 12.47
C ASP A 3 -14.48 2.38 10.99
N VAL A 4 -14.22 3.64 10.61
CA VAL A 4 -13.82 4.02 9.24
C VAL A 4 -12.54 3.30 8.80
N MET A 5 -11.54 3.19 9.68
CA MET A 5 -10.28 2.51 9.35
C MET A 5 -10.47 1.00 9.16
N ARG A 6 -11.38 0.40 9.95
CA ARG A 6 -11.75 -1.01 9.80
C ARG A 6 -12.42 -1.23 8.45
N ASP A 7 -13.36 -0.39 8.07
CA ASP A 7 -14.08 -0.50 6.80
C ASP A 7 -13.13 -0.35 5.61
N ILE A 8 -12.28 0.68 5.61
CA ILE A 8 -11.24 0.87 4.57
C ILE A 8 -10.35 -0.37 4.46
N ARG A 9 -9.91 -0.93 5.59
CA ARG A 9 -9.06 -2.11 5.61
C ARG A 9 -9.77 -3.34 5.02
N GLU A 10 -11.03 -3.57 5.40
CA GLU A 10 -11.81 -4.70 4.90
C GLU A 10 -12.12 -4.57 3.40
N THR A 11 -12.46 -3.37 2.94
CA THR A 11 -12.68 -3.08 1.52
C THR A 11 -11.40 -3.34 0.72
N LEU A 12 -10.27 -2.77 1.15
CA LEU A 12 -8.99 -3.02 0.49
C LEU A 12 -8.62 -4.51 0.52
N ARG A 13 -8.84 -5.20 1.65
CA ARG A 13 -8.59 -6.65 1.77
C ARG A 13 -9.37 -7.42 0.72
N LYS A 14 -10.65 -7.14 0.51
CA LYS A 14 -11.47 -7.80 -0.52
C LYS A 14 -10.87 -7.57 -1.91
N LYS A 15 -10.61 -6.32 -2.29
CA LYS A 15 -10.10 -5.94 -3.61
C LYS A 15 -8.76 -6.59 -3.94
N ILE A 16 -7.83 -6.64 -2.99
CA ILE A 16 -6.51 -7.26 -3.26
C ILE A 16 -6.56 -8.79 -3.34
N ASN A 17 -7.57 -9.43 -2.75
CA ASN A 17 -7.80 -10.88 -2.83
C ASN A 17 -8.69 -11.28 -4.01
N SER A 18 -9.37 -10.31 -4.65
CA SER A 18 -10.24 -10.53 -5.81
C SER A 18 -9.45 -10.99 -7.04
N GLY A 19 -10.07 -11.88 -7.82
CA GLY A 19 -9.56 -12.25 -9.15
C GLY A 19 -9.93 -11.23 -10.23
N GLU A 20 -10.90 -10.36 -9.94
CA GLU A 20 -11.36 -9.30 -10.82
C GLU A 20 -10.79 -7.95 -10.38
N TYR A 21 -10.74 -7.01 -11.31
CA TYR A 21 -10.32 -5.66 -10.99
C TYR A 21 -11.47 -4.86 -10.40
N GLU A 22 -11.28 -4.38 -9.18
CA GLU A 22 -12.14 -3.39 -8.54
C GLU A 22 -11.37 -2.07 -8.42
N SER A 23 -12.03 -0.92 -8.54
CA SER A 23 -11.38 0.39 -8.38
C SER A 23 -11.28 0.78 -6.90
N ILE A 24 -10.43 1.76 -6.59
CA ILE A 24 -10.46 2.43 -5.29
C ILE A 24 -11.67 3.35 -5.23
N ASP A 25 -12.36 3.38 -4.08
CA ASP A 25 -13.61 4.11 -3.90
C ASP A 25 -13.39 5.52 -3.31
N SER A 26 -12.25 5.76 -2.67
CA SER A 26 -11.97 7.01 -1.95
C SER A 26 -10.48 7.34 -1.86
N ASP A 27 -10.17 8.62 -1.65
CA ASP A 27 -8.80 9.10 -1.42
C ASP A 27 -8.20 8.48 -0.15
N GLU A 28 -9.02 8.29 0.88
CA GLU A 28 -8.63 7.64 2.14
C GLU A 28 -8.21 6.19 1.93
N GLU A 29 -8.99 5.42 1.16
CA GLU A 29 -8.62 4.06 0.76
C GLU A 29 -7.34 4.05 -0.08
N TYR A 30 -7.18 5.03 -0.98
CA TYR A 30 -5.96 5.20 -1.77
C TYR A 30 -4.72 5.40 -0.89
N PHE A 31 -4.77 6.35 0.04
CA PHE A 31 -3.64 6.64 0.92
C PHE A 31 -3.36 5.47 1.86
N TYR A 32 -4.40 4.76 2.34
CA TYR A 32 -4.23 3.53 3.11
C TYR A 32 -3.55 2.41 2.30
N ALA A 33 -3.96 2.22 1.03
CA ALA A 33 -3.36 1.24 0.14
C ALA A 33 -1.87 1.56 -0.14
N VAL A 34 -1.52 2.84 -0.32
CA VAL A 34 -0.13 3.27 -0.42
C VAL A 34 0.66 2.88 0.83
N GLY A 35 0.11 3.12 2.02
CA GLY A 35 0.72 2.70 3.29
C GLY A 35 0.98 1.18 3.34
N GLN A 36 0.00 0.37 2.96
CA GLN A 36 0.10 -1.10 2.90
C GLN A 36 1.20 -1.57 1.94
N LEU A 37 1.31 -0.93 0.76
CA LEU A 37 2.39 -1.21 -0.20
C LEU A 37 3.77 -0.83 0.36
N LEU A 38 3.89 0.31 1.04
CA LEU A 38 5.14 0.73 1.67
C LEU A 38 5.57 -0.21 2.79
N ARG A 39 4.62 -0.70 3.59
CA ARG A 39 4.88 -1.73 4.61
C ARG A 39 5.51 -2.97 4.00
N TYR A 40 4.97 -3.43 2.87
CA TYR A 40 5.52 -4.56 2.13
C TYR A 40 6.91 -4.28 1.55
N TYR A 41 7.16 -3.12 0.94
CA TYR A 41 8.51 -2.83 0.47
C TYR A 41 9.55 -2.76 1.60
N ILE A 42 9.17 -2.22 2.75
CA ILE A 42 10.07 -2.14 3.91
C ILE A 42 10.32 -3.53 4.51
N SER A 43 9.35 -4.47 4.46
CA SER A 43 9.61 -5.85 4.90
C SER A 43 10.61 -6.57 4.00
N LEU A 44 10.68 -6.26 2.70
CA LEU A 44 11.67 -6.80 1.76
C LEU A 44 13.09 -6.28 2.00
N ASN A 45 13.24 -5.14 2.68
CA ASN A 45 14.57 -4.63 3.01
C ASN A 45 15.30 -5.61 3.94
N LYS A 46 16.55 -5.97 3.60
CA LYS A 46 17.36 -6.95 4.36
C LYS A 46 18.20 -6.32 5.49
N THR A 47 18.13 -4.99 5.67
CA THR A 47 18.85 -4.32 6.75
C THR A 47 18.37 -4.80 8.12
N THR A 48 19.32 -5.07 9.02
CA THR A 48 19.07 -5.58 10.38
C THR A 48 18.28 -4.61 11.26
N LYS A 49 18.38 -3.30 11.00
CA LYS A 49 17.64 -2.25 11.72
C LYS A 49 16.56 -1.65 10.83
N LYS A 50 15.30 -2.06 11.04
CA LYS A 50 14.12 -1.49 10.36
C LYS A 50 13.42 -0.52 11.32
N ASN A 51 13.62 0.77 11.13
CA ASN A 51 12.94 1.81 11.89
C ASN A 51 11.95 2.57 11.00
N HIS A 52 10.97 3.21 11.63
CA HIS A 52 9.91 3.94 10.93
C HIS A 52 10.42 5.17 10.17
N SER A 53 11.66 5.64 10.42
CA SER A 53 12.27 6.72 9.63
C SER A 53 12.46 6.37 8.16
N LEU A 54 12.38 5.09 7.77
CA LEU A 54 12.33 4.68 6.36
C LEU A 54 11.09 5.19 5.62
N LEU A 55 10.03 5.57 6.34
CA LEU A 55 8.82 6.17 5.78
C LEU A 55 8.95 7.69 5.55
N ASN A 56 9.83 8.37 6.28
CA ASN A 56 9.97 9.84 6.26
C ASN A 56 10.06 10.45 4.86
N PRO A 57 10.77 9.84 3.88
CA PRO A 57 10.76 10.36 2.53
C PRO A 57 9.33 10.53 2.02
N PHE A 58 8.46 9.54 2.20
CA PHE A 58 7.08 9.52 1.67
C PHE A 58 6.15 10.48 2.40
N LEU A 59 6.33 10.68 3.71
CA LEU A 59 5.51 11.61 4.49
C LEU A 59 5.73 13.06 4.04
N ASN A 60 6.95 13.43 3.69
CA ASN A 60 7.27 14.81 3.30
C ASN A 60 6.84 15.16 1.86
N LEU A 61 6.16 14.25 1.14
CA LEU A 61 5.71 14.51 -0.22
C LEU A 61 4.44 15.36 -0.23
N LYS A 62 4.36 16.28 -1.20
CA LYS A 62 3.17 17.11 -1.45
C LYS A 62 2.47 16.80 -2.78
N SER A 63 3.10 15.99 -3.64
CA SER A 63 2.59 15.70 -4.98
C SER A 63 2.37 14.22 -5.17
N ASN A 64 1.15 13.86 -5.58
CA ASN A 64 0.79 12.49 -5.89
C ASN A 64 1.62 11.91 -7.05
N LYS A 65 2.02 12.75 -8.01
CA LYS A 65 2.92 12.35 -9.10
C LYS A 65 4.26 11.88 -8.54
N ILE A 66 4.87 12.68 -7.65
CA ILE A 66 6.15 12.35 -7.00
C ILE A 66 6.00 11.09 -6.13
N LEU A 67 4.84 10.91 -5.47
CA LEU A 67 4.53 9.70 -4.72
C LEU A 67 4.57 8.45 -5.61
N LYS A 68 3.86 8.47 -6.74
CA LYS A 68 3.86 7.35 -7.71
C LYS A 68 5.24 7.10 -8.32
N ASP A 69 5.98 8.15 -8.66
CA ASP A 69 7.34 8.03 -9.18
C ASP A 69 8.25 7.33 -8.16
N ARG A 70 8.11 7.66 -6.87
CA ARG A 70 8.89 7.02 -5.81
C ARG A 70 8.46 5.58 -5.56
N LEU A 71 7.17 5.26 -5.64
CA LEU A 71 6.70 3.88 -5.59
C LEU A 71 7.29 3.05 -6.75
N ALA A 72 7.41 3.62 -7.94
CA ALA A 72 8.04 2.97 -9.09
C ALA A 72 9.54 2.74 -8.88
N LEU A 73 10.26 3.65 -8.21
CA LEU A 73 11.65 3.42 -7.82
C LEU A 73 11.77 2.25 -6.83
N PHE A 74 10.84 2.14 -5.87
CA PHE A 74 10.79 1.02 -4.93
C PHE A 74 10.46 -0.29 -5.62
N PHE A 75 9.55 -0.28 -6.59
CA PHE A 75 9.28 -1.45 -7.43
C PHE A 75 10.56 -1.92 -8.13
N LYS A 76 11.26 -1.03 -8.84
CA LYS A 76 12.53 -1.36 -9.50
C LYS A 76 13.59 -1.91 -8.52
N LYS A 77 13.60 -1.39 -7.29
CA LYS A 77 14.53 -1.83 -6.25
C LYS A 77 14.25 -3.25 -5.77
N TYR A 78 13.00 -3.68 -5.71
CA TYR A 78 12.60 -4.95 -5.08
C TYR A 78 11.99 -5.98 -6.04
N ASN A 79 11.74 -5.64 -7.30
CA ASN A 79 11.08 -6.52 -8.27
C ASN A 79 11.72 -7.92 -8.37
N TYR A 80 13.06 -8.02 -8.23
CA TYR A 80 13.80 -9.29 -8.30
C TYR A 80 13.38 -10.32 -7.23
N THR A 81 12.76 -9.89 -6.13
CA THR A 81 12.31 -10.79 -5.05
C THR A 81 10.80 -10.96 -4.99
N ILE A 82 10.05 -10.30 -5.86
CA ILE A 82 8.58 -10.33 -5.87
C ILE A 82 8.16 -11.32 -6.96
N PRO A 83 7.45 -12.42 -6.63
CA PRO A 83 6.95 -13.35 -7.63
C PRO A 83 6.00 -12.65 -8.60
N GLU A 84 6.15 -12.90 -9.89
CA GLU A 84 5.28 -12.36 -10.94
C GLU A 84 3.80 -12.71 -10.69
N LYS A 85 3.53 -13.91 -10.15
CA LYS A 85 2.18 -14.40 -9.82
C LYS A 85 1.68 -13.95 -8.43
N SER A 86 2.31 -12.96 -7.80
CA SER A 86 1.89 -12.43 -6.51
C SER A 86 0.59 -11.63 -6.64
N LEU A 87 -0.55 -12.32 -6.58
CA LEU A 87 -1.90 -11.74 -6.77
C LEU A 87 -2.10 -10.45 -5.98
N ARG A 88 -1.89 -10.50 -4.66
CA ARG A 88 -2.16 -9.34 -3.78
C ARG A 88 -1.23 -8.17 -4.04
N PHE A 89 0.05 -8.44 -4.33
CA PHE A 89 1.00 -7.39 -4.68
C PHE A 89 0.61 -6.73 -6.01
N ASN A 90 0.30 -7.54 -7.02
CA ASN A 90 -0.10 -7.04 -8.33
C ASN A 90 -1.39 -6.21 -8.22
N ASN A 91 -2.38 -6.71 -7.48
CA ASN A 91 -3.66 -6.03 -7.28
C ASN A 91 -3.48 -4.71 -6.53
N ILE A 92 -2.78 -4.68 -5.39
CA ILE A 92 -2.60 -3.43 -4.64
C ILE A 92 -1.81 -2.39 -5.44
N TYR A 93 -0.78 -2.81 -6.17
CA TYR A 93 0.00 -1.90 -7.01
C TYR A 93 -0.85 -1.37 -8.17
N LYS A 94 -1.65 -2.22 -8.81
CA LYS A 94 -2.60 -1.85 -9.87
C LYS A 94 -3.64 -0.84 -9.37
N LEU A 95 -4.24 -1.08 -8.20
CA LEU A 95 -5.19 -0.15 -7.56
C LEU A 95 -4.59 1.25 -7.43
N ILE A 96 -3.37 1.36 -6.91
CA ILE A 96 -2.67 2.63 -6.67
C ILE A 96 -2.36 3.35 -7.99
N ILE A 97 -1.81 2.65 -8.99
CA ILE A 97 -1.44 3.33 -10.25
C ILE A 97 -2.66 3.82 -11.02
N SER A 98 -3.78 3.09 -10.96
CA SER A 98 -5.01 3.39 -11.70
C SER A 98 -5.86 4.49 -11.07
N TYR A 99 -5.60 4.87 -9.82
CA TYR A 99 -6.37 5.89 -9.11
C TYR A 99 -5.73 7.28 -9.15
N GLN A 100 -6.54 8.32 -9.32
CA GLN A 100 -6.08 9.71 -9.22
C GLN A 100 -6.82 10.40 -8.07
N PRO A 101 -6.13 10.69 -6.95
CA PRO A 101 -6.76 11.35 -5.82
C PRO A 101 -7.11 12.80 -6.15
N GLN A 102 -8.17 13.30 -5.52
CA GLN A 102 -8.64 14.68 -5.68
C GLN A 102 -8.10 15.61 -4.59
N THR A 103 -7.78 15.04 -3.43
CA THR A 103 -7.25 15.74 -2.26
C THR A 103 -5.72 15.74 -2.20
N GLU A 104 -5.19 16.60 -1.34
CA GLU A 104 -3.78 16.57 -0.99
C GLU A 104 -3.42 15.26 -0.28
N ILE A 105 -2.11 14.97 -0.22
CA ILE A 105 -1.62 13.74 0.42
C ILE A 105 -2.03 13.71 1.89
N ASN A 106 -2.90 12.77 2.25
CA ASN A 106 -3.27 12.54 3.62
C ASN A 106 -2.31 11.55 4.29
N GLN A 107 -1.43 12.08 5.14
CA GLN A 107 -0.40 11.31 5.83
C GLN A 107 -0.99 10.32 6.84
N ASP A 108 -2.11 10.64 7.48
CA ASP A 108 -2.69 9.82 8.54
C ASP A 108 -3.09 8.44 8.00
N TYR A 109 -3.72 8.41 6.82
CA TYR A 109 -4.08 7.15 6.16
C TYR A 109 -2.86 6.38 5.65
N ILE A 110 -1.83 7.06 5.14
CA ILE A 110 -0.56 6.41 4.77
C ILE A 110 0.09 5.75 5.99
N ILE A 111 0.17 6.49 7.11
CA ILE A 111 0.75 6.00 8.35
C ILE A 111 -0.07 4.83 8.90
N ALA A 112 -1.40 4.94 8.92
CA ALA A 112 -2.29 3.88 9.36
C ALA A 112 -2.13 2.61 8.52
N GLY A 113 -2.07 2.73 7.19
CA GLY A 113 -1.79 1.62 6.28
C GLY A 113 -0.42 1.01 6.52
N TYR A 114 0.59 1.82 6.78
CA TYR A 114 1.96 1.37 6.98
C TYR A 114 2.19 0.64 8.32
N ILE A 115 1.64 1.17 9.42
CA ILE A 115 1.81 0.61 10.77
C ILE A 115 1.01 -0.70 10.90
N SER A 116 -0.14 -0.78 10.24
CA SER A 116 -1.00 -1.96 10.23
C SER A 116 -0.28 -3.22 9.71
N ASN A 117 -0.77 -4.39 10.12
CA ASN A 117 -0.31 -5.66 9.58
C ASN A 117 -0.54 -5.70 8.05
N SER A 118 0.48 -6.19 7.33
CA SER A 118 0.45 -6.22 5.87
C SER A 118 -0.61 -7.20 5.37
N LEU A 119 -1.60 -6.68 4.65
CA LEU A 119 -2.63 -7.49 4.01
C LEU A 119 -2.04 -8.42 2.93
N ILE A 120 -0.88 -8.08 2.36
CA ILE A 120 -0.19 -8.91 1.36
C ILE A 120 0.26 -10.24 1.97
N TYR A 121 0.73 -10.23 3.22
CA TYR A 121 1.19 -11.44 3.94
C TYR A 121 0.10 -12.16 4.73
N GLU A 122 -1.15 -11.68 4.69
CA GLU A 122 -2.24 -12.27 5.46
C GLU A 122 -2.44 -13.74 5.09
N LYS A 123 -2.42 -14.66 6.05
CA LYS A 123 -2.70 -16.05 5.70
C LYS A 123 -4.12 -16.12 5.13
N LYS A 124 -4.34 -16.92 4.09
CA LYS A 124 -5.72 -17.29 3.75
C LYS A 124 -6.25 -18.00 4.98
N GLU A 125 -7.35 -17.51 5.55
CA GLU A 125 -8.10 -18.32 6.48
C GLU A 125 -8.58 -19.52 5.68
N ASP A 126 -8.06 -20.71 6.03
CA ASP A 126 -8.61 -21.96 5.51
C ASP A 126 -10.08 -21.98 5.93
N LYS A 127 -10.97 -21.84 4.95
CA LYS A 127 -12.39 -22.11 5.12
C LYS A 127 -12.63 -23.60 5.01
#